data_AF-A0A1F7LAI1-F1
#
_entry.id   AF-A0A1F7LAI1-F1
#
_cell.length_a   1.000
_cell.length_b   1.000
_cell.length_c   1.000
_cell.angle_alpha   90.00
_cell.angle_beta   90.00
_cell.angle_gamma   90.00
#
_symmetry.space_group_name_H-M   'P 1'
#
loop_
_entity.id
_entity.type
_entity.pdbx_description
1 polymer ?
#
loop_
_entity_poly.entity_id
_entity_poly.type
_entity_poly.pdbx_seq_one_letter_code
_entity_poly.pdbx_strand_id
1 'polypeptide(L)'
;MKDRLTLALPKGRLLDGALARLSALGVDGIDPDSRRLIFTDAARGLRVLLLKPADVPAYVLYGAADLGIVGKDILLEQEPDVYEPLDLGFGACRLVVAEPRELWERDDPAKWSWVRVATKYPRLTEQYFTGRGIQVEIVRLDGSI
;
A
#
# COMPACT_ATOMS: atom_id res chain seq x y z
N MET A 1 -29.99 -6.84 -6.30
CA MET A 1 -29.06 -5.98 -5.54
C MET A 1 -27.92 -6.85 -5.02
N LYS A 2 -26.71 -6.32 -4.79
CA LYS A 2 -25.68 -7.11 -4.09
C LYS A 2 -26.16 -7.29 -2.65
N ASP A 3 -26.39 -8.52 -2.22
CA ASP A 3 -26.85 -8.85 -0.85
C ASP A 3 -25.72 -8.83 0.19
N ARG A 4 -24.51 -8.41 -0.21
CA ARG A 4 -23.34 -8.39 0.68
C ARG A 4 -22.36 -7.28 0.31
N LEU A 5 -21.71 -6.74 1.35
CA LEU A 5 -20.57 -5.83 1.25
C LEU A 5 -19.27 -6.63 1.17
N THR A 6 -18.38 -6.27 0.25
CA THR A 6 -17.06 -6.91 0.08
C THR A 6 -15.94 -5.95 0.50
N LEU A 7 -15.17 -6.34 1.51
CA LEU A 7 -14.04 -5.59 2.04
C LEU A 7 -12.72 -6.25 1.64
N ALA A 8 -11.84 -5.52 0.98
CA ALA A 8 -10.48 -5.94 0.68
C ALA A 8 -9.51 -5.53 1.81
N LEU A 9 -8.78 -6.50 2.37
CA LEU A 9 -7.75 -6.27 3.37
C LEU A 9 -6.36 -6.63 2.82
N PRO A 10 -5.33 -5.85 3.18
CA PRO A 10 -3.96 -6.10 2.77
C PRO A 10 -3.35 -7.18 3.67
N LYS A 11 -2.75 -8.22 3.08
CA LYS A 11 -1.89 -9.15 3.82
C LYS A 11 -0.60 -8.47 4.26
N GLY A 12 0.02 -9.01 5.31
CA GLY A 12 1.29 -8.54 5.86
C GLY A 12 1.11 -7.50 6.96
N ARG A 13 2.01 -6.50 7.03
CA ARG A 13 2.15 -5.57 8.17
C ARG A 13 0.88 -4.84 8.60
N LEU A 14 -0.04 -4.56 7.67
CA LEU A 14 -1.27 -3.82 7.94
C LEU A 14 -2.43 -4.72 8.39
N LEU A 15 -2.31 -6.05 8.25
CA LEU A 15 -3.41 -6.98 8.49
C LEU A 15 -3.84 -6.97 9.96
N ASP A 16 -2.90 -7.08 10.90
CA ASP A 16 -3.21 -7.13 12.33
C ASP A 16 -3.94 -5.87 12.81
N GLY A 17 -3.50 -4.71 12.33
CA GLY A 17 -4.15 -3.43 12.60
C GLY A 17 -5.58 -3.39 12.03
N ALA A 18 -5.78 -3.89 10.82
CA ALA A 18 -7.11 -4.00 10.21
C ALA A 18 -8.02 -4.96 10.98
N LEU A 19 -7.51 -6.13 11.36
CA LEU A 19 -8.26 -7.14 12.12
C LEU A 19 -8.66 -6.63 13.50
N ALA A 20 -7.78 -5.90 14.19
CA ALA A 20 -8.10 -5.29 15.49
C ALA A 20 -9.28 -4.30 15.38
N ARG A 21 -9.35 -3.50 14.30
CA ARG A 21 -10.48 -2.59 14.06
C ARG A 21 -11.77 -3.33 13.73
N LEU A 22 -11.68 -4.42 12.96
CA LEU A 22 -12.84 -5.25 12.65
C LEU A 22 -13.37 -6.00 13.88
N SER A 23 -12.48 -6.52 14.72
CA SER A 23 -12.85 -7.19 15.97
C SER A 23 -13.56 -6.23 16.94
N ALA A 24 -13.13 -4.95 17.00
CA ALA A 24 -13.85 -3.92 17.76
C ALA A 24 -15.28 -3.63 17.25
N LEU A 25 -15.61 -4.05 16.02
CA LEU A 25 -16.96 -3.99 15.44
C LEU A 25 -17.72 -5.34 15.57
N GLY A 26 -17.11 -6.33 16.24
CA GLY A 26 -17.63 -7.68 16.40
C GLY A 26 -17.55 -8.52 15.12
N VAL A 27 -16.57 -8.25 14.26
CA VAL A 27 -16.21 -9.07 13.10
C VAL A 27 -14.95 -9.85 13.43
N ASP A 28 -15.12 -11.13 13.75
CA ASP A 28 -14.05 -12.04 14.18
C ASP A 28 -13.95 -13.27 13.25
N GLY A 29 -13.01 -14.18 13.56
CA GLY A 29 -12.87 -15.46 12.84
C GLY A 29 -12.10 -15.37 11.51
N ILE A 30 -11.46 -14.24 11.24
CA ILE A 30 -10.50 -14.09 10.14
C ILE A 30 -9.12 -14.50 10.68
N ASP A 31 -8.72 -15.72 10.37
CA ASP A 31 -7.42 -16.27 10.72
C ASP A 31 -6.35 -15.76 9.72
N PRO A 32 -5.38 -14.92 10.16
CA PRO A 32 -4.34 -14.37 9.29
C PRO A 32 -3.37 -15.44 8.77
N ASP A 33 -3.18 -16.55 9.49
CA ASP A 33 -2.29 -17.65 9.13
C ASP A 33 -2.97 -18.66 8.18
N SER A 34 -4.28 -18.52 7.99
CA SER A 34 -5.02 -19.36 7.07
C SER A 34 -4.58 -19.14 5.63
N ARG A 35 -4.51 -20.25 4.87
CA ARG A 35 -4.38 -20.22 3.41
C ARG A 35 -5.64 -19.70 2.71
N ARG A 36 -6.77 -19.56 3.42
CA ARG A 36 -8.00 -18.99 2.88
C ARG A 36 -7.79 -17.51 2.57
N LEU A 37 -8.28 -17.09 1.41
CA LEU A 37 -8.25 -15.68 0.98
C LEU A 37 -9.62 -15.01 1.05
N ILE A 38 -10.68 -15.78 1.32
CA ILE A 38 -12.05 -15.31 1.35
C ILE A 38 -12.68 -15.78 2.65
N PHE A 39 -13.20 -14.83 3.41
CA PHE A 39 -13.97 -15.06 4.63
C PHE A 39 -15.35 -14.45 4.44
N THR A 40 -16.38 -15.13 4.91
CA THR A 40 -17.76 -14.66 4.75
C THR A 40 -18.48 -14.73 6.08
N ASP A 41 -19.04 -13.61 6.49
CA ASP A 41 -19.98 -13.49 7.60
C ASP A 41 -21.38 -13.25 7.01
N ALA A 42 -22.15 -14.32 6.91
CA ALA A 42 -23.49 -14.27 6.33
C ALA A 42 -24.48 -13.50 7.21
N ALA A 43 -24.31 -13.52 8.54
CA ALA A 43 -25.20 -12.83 9.47
C ALA A 43 -25.10 -11.30 9.33
N ARG A 44 -23.90 -10.80 8.99
CA ARG A 44 -23.65 -9.38 8.75
C ARG A 44 -23.70 -8.97 7.27
N GLY A 45 -23.89 -9.92 6.35
CA GLY A 45 -23.80 -9.66 4.92
C GLY A 45 -22.42 -9.14 4.51
N LEU A 46 -21.34 -9.64 5.13
CA LEU A 46 -19.97 -9.18 4.91
C LEU A 46 -19.13 -10.28 4.27
N ARG A 47 -18.31 -9.90 3.28
CA ARG A 47 -17.28 -10.75 2.69
C ARG A 47 -15.93 -10.04 2.79
N VAL A 48 -14.93 -10.70 3.33
CA VAL A 48 -13.56 -10.17 3.43
C VAL A 48 -12.66 -10.91 2.45
N LEU A 49 -11.89 -10.15 1.67
CA LEU A 49 -10.86 -10.65 0.75
C LEU A 49 -9.48 -10.29 1.31
N LEU A 50 -8.61 -11.28 1.49
CA LEU A 50 -7.21 -11.03 1.82
C LEU A 50 -6.38 -10.97 0.54
N LEU A 51 -5.84 -9.80 0.22
CA LEU A 51 -5.13 -9.52 -1.03
C LEU A 51 -3.68 -9.11 -0.77
N LYS A 52 -2.86 -9.11 -1.81
CA LYS A 52 -1.59 -8.37 -1.74
C LYS A 52 -1.93 -6.88 -1.64
N PRO A 53 -1.18 -6.09 -0.85
CA PRO A 53 -1.47 -4.67 -0.67
C PRO A 53 -1.60 -3.89 -1.99
N ALA A 54 -0.74 -4.19 -2.97
CA ALA A 54 -0.73 -3.52 -4.27
C ALA A 54 -1.96 -3.81 -5.14
N ASP A 55 -2.71 -4.88 -4.85
CA ASP A 55 -3.89 -5.27 -5.64
C ASP A 55 -5.18 -4.66 -5.07
N VAL A 56 -5.17 -4.20 -3.82
CA VAL A 56 -6.37 -3.66 -3.14
C VAL A 56 -7.02 -2.52 -3.93
N PRO A 57 -6.30 -1.51 -4.44
CA PRO A 57 -6.94 -0.42 -5.16
C PRO A 57 -7.62 -0.87 -6.45
N ALA A 58 -7.00 -1.78 -7.20
CA ALA A 58 -7.60 -2.33 -8.42
C ALA A 58 -8.90 -3.09 -8.11
N TYR A 59 -8.94 -3.86 -7.03
CA TYR A 59 -10.15 -4.59 -6.63
C TYR A 59 -11.30 -3.65 -6.29
N VAL A 60 -11.02 -2.51 -5.66
CA VAL A 60 -12.02 -1.49 -5.35
C VAL A 60 -12.46 -0.76 -6.63
N LEU A 61 -11.50 -0.31 -7.44
CA LEU A 61 -11.75 0.43 -8.69
C LEU A 61 -12.66 -0.35 -9.65
N TYR A 62 -12.40 -1.65 -9.83
CA TYR A 62 -13.17 -2.49 -10.74
C TYR A 62 -14.40 -3.15 -10.08
N GLY A 63 -14.73 -2.79 -8.82
CA GLY A 63 -15.94 -3.25 -8.13
C GLY A 63 -15.95 -4.71 -7.68
N ALA A 64 -14.77 -5.37 -7.71
CA ALA A 64 -14.58 -6.71 -7.16
C ALA A 64 -14.65 -6.70 -5.62
N ALA A 65 -14.16 -5.63 -5.00
CA ALA A 65 -14.41 -5.22 -3.63
C ALA A 65 -15.19 -3.90 -3.64
N ASP A 66 -16.03 -3.69 -2.63
CA ASP A 66 -16.81 -2.46 -2.47
C ASP A 66 -16.02 -1.43 -1.62
N LEU A 67 -15.16 -1.89 -0.72
CA LEU A 67 -14.26 -1.09 0.12
C LEU A 67 -12.91 -1.78 0.26
N GLY A 68 -11.86 -1.03 0.59
CA GLY A 68 -10.53 -1.59 0.83
C GLY A 68 -9.72 -0.82 1.87
N ILE A 69 -8.86 -1.52 2.61
CA ILE A 69 -7.83 -0.92 3.46
C ILE A 69 -6.50 -1.03 2.73
N VAL A 70 -5.78 0.08 2.57
CA VAL A 70 -4.52 0.13 1.83
C VAL A 70 -3.60 1.19 2.42
N GLY A 71 -2.28 1.01 2.27
CA GLY A 71 -1.29 1.99 2.68
C GLY A 71 -1.31 3.23 1.78
N LYS A 72 -1.04 4.39 2.38
CA LYS A 72 -1.02 5.68 1.67
C LYS A 72 0.06 5.72 0.58
N ASP A 73 1.18 5.05 0.80
CA ASP A 73 2.26 4.85 -0.16
C ASP A 73 1.77 4.24 -1.47
N ILE A 74 0.87 3.26 -1.42
CA ILE A 74 0.32 2.59 -2.60
C ILE A 74 -0.67 3.48 -3.33
N LEU A 75 -1.55 4.18 -2.61
CA LEU A 75 -2.50 5.11 -3.21
C LEU A 75 -1.77 6.26 -3.92
N LEU A 76 -0.75 6.79 -3.26
CA LEU A 76 0.13 7.80 -3.84
C LEU A 76 0.89 7.22 -5.04
N GLU A 77 1.44 6.02 -5.00
CA GLU A 77 2.18 5.49 -6.16
C GLU A 77 1.27 5.20 -7.37
N GLN A 78 0.08 4.61 -7.16
CA GLN A 78 -0.77 4.13 -8.24
C GLN A 78 -1.78 5.16 -8.78
N GLU A 79 -2.12 6.19 -8.01
CA GLU A 79 -3.20 7.17 -8.32
C GLU A 79 -4.49 6.55 -8.89
N PRO A 80 -5.08 5.56 -8.20
CA PRO A 80 -6.33 4.95 -8.64
C PRO A 80 -7.50 5.93 -8.48
N ASP A 81 -8.49 5.86 -9.37
CA ASP A 81 -9.73 6.64 -9.30
C ASP A 81 -10.68 6.06 -8.23
N VAL A 82 -10.33 6.25 -6.96
CA VAL A 82 -11.06 5.78 -5.79
C VAL A 82 -11.16 6.88 -4.74
N TYR A 83 -12.22 6.84 -3.94
CA TYR A 83 -12.36 7.73 -2.79
C TYR A 83 -11.53 7.23 -1.60
N GLU A 84 -10.81 8.14 -0.94
CA GLU A 84 -10.13 7.92 0.33
C GLU A 84 -10.86 8.70 1.44
N PRO A 85 -11.96 8.14 2.00
CA PRO A 85 -12.83 8.89 2.93
C PRO A 85 -12.28 8.95 4.36
N LEU A 86 -11.31 8.09 4.72
CA LEU A 86 -10.90 7.90 6.10
C LEU A 86 -9.42 7.50 6.23
N ASP A 87 -8.68 8.22 7.08
CA ASP A 87 -7.40 7.76 7.62
C ASP A 87 -7.64 6.94 8.90
N LEU A 88 -7.11 5.72 8.94
CA LEU A 88 -7.32 4.76 10.04
C LEU A 88 -6.33 4.95 11.21
N GLY A 89 -5.32 5.81 11.07
CA GLY A 89 -4.40 6.18 12.13
C GLY A 89 -3.46 5.05 12.59
N PHE A 90 -3.14 4.08 11.72
CA PHE A 90 -2.16 3.03 12.00
C PHE A 90 -1.28 2.74 10.78
N GLY A 91 -0.20 1.97 10.98
CA GLY A 91 0.69 1.59 9.87
C GLY A 91 1.66 2.71 9.44
N ALA A 92 1.96 3.64 10.34
CA ALA A 92 2.82 4.79 10.06
C ALA A 92 4.20 4.36 9.52
N CYS A 93 4.60 4.98 8.41
CA CYS A 93 5.91 4.82 7.79
C CYS A 93 6.29 6.12 7.07
N ARG A 94 7.56 6.22 6.64
CA ARG A 94 8.06 7.33 5.82
C ARG A 94 8.77 6.76 4.61
N LEU A 95 8.46 7.28 3.42
CA LEU A 95 9.25 7.02 2.22
C LEU A 95 10.52 7.87 2.27
N VAL A 96 11.68 7.25 2.08
CA VAL A 96 12.99 7.91 2.19
C VAL A 96 13.85 7.56 0.98
N VAL A 97 14.77 8.47 0.64
CA VAL A 97 15.92 8.15 -0.20
C VAL A 97 17.03 7.65 0.73
N ALA A 98 17.67 6.55 0.36
CA ALA A 98 18.76 5.95 1.11
C ALA A 98 19.91 5.59 0.17
N GLU A 99 21.11 5.63 0.70
CA GLU A 99 22.36 5.26 0.01
C GLU A 99 23.27 4.51 0.99
N PRO A 100 24.23 3.72 0.48
CA PRO A 100 25.31 3.16 1.29
C PRO A 100 26.05 4.23 2.09
N ARG A 101 26.41 3.90 3.34
CA ARG A 101 27.04 4.86 4.25
C ARG A 101 28.36 5.41 3.71
N GLU A 102 29.12 4.58 3.01
CA GLU A 102 30.41 4.92 2.43
C GLU A 102 30.27 5.93 1.27
N LEU A 103 29.14 5.93 0.57
CA LEU A 103 28.82 6.91 -0.46
C LEU A 103 28.43 8.24 0.17
N TRP A 104 27.55 8.21 1.17
CA TRP A 104 27.08 9.41 1.88
C TRP A 104 28.22 10.29 2.41
N GLU A 105 29.33 9.70 2.87
CA GLU A 105 30.49 10.45 3.38
C GLU A 105 31.20 11.30 2.30
N ARG A 106 30.98 10.99 1.03
CA ARG A 106 31.62 11.63 -0.13
C ARG A 106 30.63 12.27 -1.08
N ASP A 107 29.35 12.00 -0.89
CA ASP A 107 28.27 12.48 -1.74
C ASP A 107 27.62 13.75 -1.18
N ASP A 108 27.13 14.59 -2.08
CA ASP A 108 26.47 15.84 -1.75
C ASP A 108 25.19 15.94 -2.58
N PRO A 109 24.02 15.63 -1.99
CA PRO A 109 22.76 15.65 -2.71
C PRO A 109 22.41 16.99 -3.37
N ALA A 110 23.00 18.10 -2.91
CA ALA A 110 22.78 19.42 -3.53
C ALA A 110 23.50 19.57 -4.88
N LYS A 111 24.47 18.69 -5.18
CA LYS A 111 25.25 18.71 -6.43
C LYS A 111 24.79 17.67 -7.45
N TRP A 112 23.76 16.89 -7.13
CA TRP A 112 23.23 15.89 -8.04
C TRP A 112 22.64 16.55 -9.28
N SER A 113 23.18 16.19 -10.44
CA SER A 113 22.57 16.49 -11.75
C SER A 113 21.89 15.26 -12.34
N TRP A 114 22.39 14.07 -11.99
CA TRP A 114 21.87 12.79 -12.43
C TRP A 114 22.09 11.71 -11.35
N VAL A 115 21.09 10.85 -11.13
CA VAL A 115 21.18 9.71 -10.20
C VAL A 115 20.47 8.48 -10.76
N ARG A 116 20.91 7.28 -10.34
CA ARG A 116 20.19 6.03 -10.57
C ARG A 116 19.58 5.52 -9.27
N VAL A 117 18.29 5.24 -9.28
CA VAL A 117 17.55 4.84 -8.08
C VAL A 117 16.79 3.53 -8.31
N ALA A 118 17.06 2.54 -7.46
CA ALA A 118 16.29 1.31 -7.39
C ALA A 118 15.11 1.49 -6.43
N THR A 119 13.89 1.27 -6.89
CA THR A 119 12.68 1.59 -6.11
C THR A 119 11.48 0.76 -6.54
N LYS A 120 10.55 0.52 -5.60
CA LYS A 120 9.21 0.01 -5.91
C LYS A 120 8.24 1.13 -6.33
N TYR A 121 8.62 2.38 -6.10
CA TYR A 121 7.77 3.56 -6.24
C TYR A 121 8.28 4.48 -7.37
N PRO A 122 8.29 4.02 -8.65
CA PRO A 122 8.84 4.79 -9.76
C PRO A 122 8.22 6.18 -9.88
N ARG A 123 6.90 6.32 -9.75
CA ARG A 123 6.21 7.60 -9.92
C ARG A 123 6.58 8.59 -8.83
N LEU A 124 6.56 8.14 -7.57
CA LEU A 124 6.95 8.99 -6.44
C LEU A 124 8.43 9.35 -6.47
N THR A 125 9.29 8.43 -6.91
CA THR A 125 10.71 8.68 -7.11
C THR A 125 10.93 9.72 -8.22
N GLU A 126 10.28 9.58 -9.37
CA GLU A 126 10.37 10.54 -10.46
C GLU A 126 9.91 11.94 -10.03
N GLN A 127 8.76 12.02 -9.35
CA GLN A 127 8.22 13.27 -8.82
C GLN A 127 9.19 13.92 -7.82
N TYR A 128 9.81 13.13 -6.93
CA TYR A 128 10.75 13.62 -5.92
C TYR A 128 12.01 14.24 -6.55
N PHE A 129 12.63 13.59 -7.53
CA PHE A 129 13.86 14.07 -8.15
C PHE A 129 13.61 15.19 -9.17
N THR A 130 12.53 15.08 -9.97
CA THR A 130 12.14 16.13 -10.93
C THR A 130 11.81 17.44 -10.22
N GLY A 131 11.12 17.40 -9.08
CA GLY A 131 10.84 18.58 -8.25
C GLY A 131 12.10 19.28 -7.71
N ARG A 132 13.28 18.63 -7.80
CA ARG A 132 14.58 19.19 -7.40
C ARG A 132 15.47 19.54 -8.60
N GLY A 133 14.99 19.35 -9.82
CA GLY A 133 15.79 19.56 -11.04
C GLY A 133 16.87 18.50 -11.25
N ILE A 134 16.72 17.31 -10.66
CA ILE A 134 17.68 16.21 -10.75
C ILE A 134 17.15 15.18 -11.76
N GLN A 135 17.95 14.83 -12.77
CA GLN A 135 17.59 13.75 -13.68
C GLN A 135 17.71 12.40 -12.96
N VAL A 136 16.72 11.52 -13.08
CA VAL A 136 16.74 10.20 -12.43
C VAL A 136 16.60 9.07 -13.45
N GLU A 137 17.48 8.08 -13.38
CA GLU A 137 17.31 6.76 -14.00
C GLU A 137 16.65 5.83 -12.98
N ILE A 138 15.45 5.36 -13.28
CA ILE A 138 14.67 4.53 -12.36
C ILE A 138 14.83 3.05 -12.72
N VAL A 139 15.27 2.26 -11.74
CA VAL A 139 15.29 0.80 -11.80
C VAL A 139 14.14 0.28 -10.94
N ARG A 140 13.04 -0.13 -11.59
CA ARG A 140 11.89 -0.67 -10.86
C ARG A 140 12.22 -2.04 -10.25
N LEU A 141 11.96 -2.20 -8.95
CA LEU A 141 12.08 -3.45 -8.22
C LEU A 141 10.80 -3.72 -7.41
N ASP A 142 10.23 -4.93 -7.52
CA ASP A 142 9.02 -5.33 -6.78
C ASP A 142 9.32 -6.15 -5.50
N GLY A 143 10.60 -6.47 -5.24
CA GLY A 143 11.06 -7.36 -4.17
C GLY A 143 11.97 -6.68 -3.14
N SER A 144 13.08 -7.34 -2.81
CA SER A 144 14.10 -6.81 -1.89
C SER A 144 14.80 -5.60 -2.49
N ILE A 145 14.72 -4.47 -1.80
CA ILE A 145 15.36 -3.19 -2.12
C ILE A 145 16.39 -2.90 -1.04
#